data_AF-A0A4Q6BW33-F1
#
_entry.id   AF-A0A4Q6BW33-F1
#
_cell.length_a   1.000
_cell.length_b   1.000
_cell.length_c   1.000
_cell.angle_alpha   90.00
_cell.angle_beta   90.00
_cell.angle_gamma   90.00
#
_symmetry.space_group_name_H-M   'P 1'
#
loop_
_entity.id
_entity.type
_entity.pdbx_description
1 polymer ?
#
loop_
_entity_poly.entity_id
_entity_poly.type
_entity_poly.pdbx_seq_one_letter_code
_entity_poly.pdbx_strand_id
1 'polypeptide(L)'
;MKSEISRIIKELKPYRKTVYVVAFAAICYALSYGTMIKGLQGLIDSLSVKQTDKATQTAIMLISLAAVAGISRYYYIYLMNYVAECVTQNIRQKLQRKFMNLTLTFHNNFASGSGGLISRILNDIRVIQDGLRMV
;
A
#
# COMPACT_ATOMS: atom_id res chain seq x y z
N MET A 1 -18.69 -3.20 14.45
CA MET A 1 -17.70 -2.87 13.38
C MET A 1 -16.54 -1.97 13.83
N LYS A 2 -16.75 -0.82 14.49
CA LYS A 2 -15.65 0.10 14.89
C LYS A 2 -14.54 -0.56 15.76
N SER A 3 -14.89 -1.58 16.56
CA SER A 3 -13.95 -2.37 17.38
C SER A 3 -12.89 -3.12 16.57
N GLU A 4 -13.30 -3.83 15.50
CA GLU A 4 -12.39 -4.75 14.79
C GLU A 4 -11.38 -4.00 13.93
N ILE A 5 -11.79 -2.92 13.27
CA ILE A 5 -10.87 -2.02 12.54
C ILE A 5 -9.86 -1.42 13.52
N SER A 6 -10.30 -1.00 14.72
CA SER A 6 -9.40 -0.48 15.75
C SER A 6 -8.36 -1.51 16.19
N ARG A 7 -8.71 -2.80 16.27
CA ARG A 7 -7.78 -3.88 16.59
C ARG A 7 -6.72 -4.06 15.50
N ILE A 8 -7.11 -4.02 14.22
CA ILE A 8 -6.16 -4.13 13.10
C ILE A 8 -5.22 -2.92 13.06
N ILE A 9 -5.74 -1.71 13.31
CA ILE A 9 -4.92 -0.48 13.39
C ILE A 9 -3.89 -0.56 14.54
N LYS A 10 -4.21 -1.25 15.65
CA LYS A 10 -3.22 -1.49 16.72
C LYS A 10 -2.06 -2.38 16.24
N GLU A 11 -2.30 -3.31 15.33
CA GLU A 11 -1.25 -4.15 14.73
C GLU A 11 -0.33 -3.35 13.77
N LEU A 12 -0.78 -2.20 13.26
CA LEU A 12 0.05 -1.24 12.51
C LEU A 12 0.99 -0.40 13.40
N LYS A 13 0.72 -0.33 14.72
CA LYS A 13 1.51 0.47 15.68
C LYS A 13 3.04 0.28 15.60
N PRO A 14 3.58 -0.95 15.51
CA PRO A 14 5.03 -1.16 15.35
C PRO A 14 5.62 -0.56 14.06
N TYR A 15 4.82 -0.44 13.00
CA TYR A 15 5.27 0.03 11.68
C TYR A 15 4.95 1.51 11.41
N ARG A 16 4.59 2.29 12.44
CA ARG A 16 4.19 3.70 12.31
C ARG A 16 5.20 4.57 11.56
N LYS A 17 6.50 4.37 11.80
CA LYS A 17 7.56 5.12 11.10
C LYS A 17 7.48 4.91 9.59
N THR A 18 7.35 3.65 9.16
CA THR A 18 7.23 3.31 7.74
C THR A 18 5.94 3.86 7.15
N VAL A 19 4.82 3.82 7.89
CA VAL A 19 3.54 4.41 7.45
C VAL A 19 3.65 5.92 7.22
N TYR A 20 4.39 6.66 8.06
CA TYR A 20 4.65 8.08 7.81
C TYR A 20 5.46 8.31 6.53
N VAL A 21 6.45 7.45 6.24
CA VAL A 21 7.22 7.52 4.99
C VAL A 21 6.34 7.20 3.77
N VAL A 22 5.44 6.21 3.89
CA VAL A 22 4.44 5.90 2.85
C VAL A 22 3.56 7.11 2.58
N ALA A 23 3.02 7.74 3.63
CA ALA A 23 2.18 8.93 3.51
C ALA A 23 2.92 10.09 2.85
N PHE A 24 4.19 10.31 3.20
CA PHE A 24 5.02 11.32 2.57
C PHE A 24 5.24 11.03 1.07
N ALA A 25 5.61 9.81 0.71
CA ALA A 25 5.77 9.39 -0.68
C ALA A 25 4.46 9.52 -1.48
N ALA A 26 3.32 9.22 -0.87
CA ALA A 26 2.00 9.39 -1.47
C ALA A 26 1.68 10.86 -1.77
N ILE A 27 1.99 11.77 -0.83
CA ILE A 27 1.79 13.21 -1.01
C ILE A 27 2.70 13.74 -2.13
N CYS A 28 3.98 13.36 -2.14
CA CYS A 28 4.91 13.72 -3.22
C CYS A 28 4.38 13.26 -4.58
N TYR A 29 3.93 12.00 -4.68
CA TYR A 29 3.32 11.46 -5.90
C TYR A 29 2.08 12.25 -6.32
N ALA A 30 1.16 12.53 -5.39
CA ALA A 30 -0.09 13.24 -5.69
C ALA A 30 0.18 14.68 -6.16
N LEU A 31 1.14 15.38 -5.56
CA LEU A 31 1.55 16.72 -5.96
C LEU A 31 2.21 16.71 -7.35
N SER A 32 3.12 15.78 -7.62
CA SER A 32 3.74 15.62 -8.94
C SER A 32 2.69 15.31 -10.01
N TYR A 33 1.73 14.42 -9.72
CA TYR A 33 0.69 14.08 -10.67
C TYR A 33 -0.27 15.26 -10.94
N GLY A 34 -0.67 15.99 -9.88
CA GLY A 34 -1.53 17.16 -10.01
C GLY A 34 -0.87 18.32 -10.78
N THR A 35 0.43 18.52 -10.60
CA THR A 35 1.20 19.54 -11.36
C THR A 35 1.42 19.12 -12.81
N MET A 36 1.55 17.83 -13.10
CA MET A 36 1.69 17.30 -14.46
C MET A 36 0.50 17.66 -15.36
N ILE A 37 -0.73 17.62 -14.83
CA ILE A 37 -1.95 17.99 -15.57
C ILE A 37 -1.90 19.46 -16.03
N LYS A 38 -1.50 20.37 -15.13
CA LYS A 38 -1.35 21.80 -15.47
C LYS A 38 -0.21 22.04 -16.46
N GLY A 39 0.91 21.34 -16.29
CA GLY A 39 2.04 21.41 -17.22
C GLY A 39 1.67 20.94 -18.63
N LEU A 40 0.82 19.91 -18.74
CA LEU A 40 0.33 19.42 -20.03
C LEU A 40 -0.52 20.48 -20.75
N GLN A 41 -1.42 21.17 -20.04
CA GLN A 41 -2.20 22.29 -20.59
C GLN A 41 -1.28 23.41 -21.09
N GLY A 42 -0.31 23.82 -20.28
CA GLY A 42 0.66 24.87 -20.67
C GLY A 42 1.51 24.49 -21.89
N LEU A 43 1.81 23.20 -22.08
CA LEU A 43 2.50 22.70 -23.26
C LEU A 43 1.62 22.78 -24.52
N ILE A 44 0.35 22.38 -24.43
CA ILE A 44 -0.62 22.46 -25.53
C ILE A 44 -0.82 23.92 -25.97
N ASP A 45 -0.94 24.84 -25.02
CA ASP A 45 -1.09 26.28 -25.30
C ASP A 45 0.16 26.85 -25.98
N SER A 46 1.35 26.50 -25.49
CA SER A 46 2.63 26.98 -26.04
C SER A 46 2.87 26.49 -27.48
N LEU A 47 2.45 25.26 -27.80
CA LEU A 47 2.49 24.71 -29.16
C LEU A 47 1.49 25.42 -30.09
N SER A 48 0.30 25.73 -29.58
CA SER A 48 -0.75 26.43 -30.35
C SER A 48 -0.32 27.84 -30.75
N VAL A 49 0.44 28.53 -29.90
CA VAL A 49 0.97 29.89 -30.15
C VAL A 49 2.29 29.86 -30.96
N LYS A 50 2.75 28.68 -31.42
CA LYS A 50 4.03 28.48 -32.15
C LYS A 50 5.29 29.00 -31.40
N GLN A 51 5.26 29.07 -30.07
CA GLN A 51 6.45 29.42 -29.27
C GLN A 51 7.28 28.16 -28.98
N THR A 52 8.17 27.81 -29.92
CA THR A 52 8.99 26.58 -29.87
C THR A 52 9.90 26.49 -28.64
N ASP A 53 10.44 27.62 -28.19
CA ASP A 53 11.38 27.65 -27.06
C ASP A 53 10.68 27.38 -25.71
N LYS A 54 9.48 27.94 -25.51
CA LYS A 54 8.69 27.66 -24.30
C LYS A 54 8.09 26.26 -24.31
N ALA A 55 7.69 25.77 -25.47
CA ALA A 55 7.17 24.42 -25.61
C ALA A 55 8.23 23.36 -25.26
N THR A 56 9.46 23.53 -25.74
CA THR A 56 10.58 22.60 -25.44
C THR A 56 10.97 22.66 -23.95
N GLN A 57 11.05 23.85 -23.35
CA GLN A 57 11.32 23.97 -21.91
C GLN A 57 10.24 23.30 -21.05
N THR A 58 8.98 23.49 -21.39
CA THR A 58 7.83 22.87 -20.67
C THR A 58 7.83 21.36 -20.86
N ALA A 59 8.19 20.86 -22.05
CA ALA A 59 8.32 19.42 -22.31
C ALA A 59 9.41 18.79 -21.44
N ILE A 60 10.59 19.41 -21.35
CA ILE A 60 11.69 18.92 -20.50
C ILE A 60 11.28 18.93 -19.01
N MET A 61 10.58 19.97 -18.55
CA MET A 61 10.03 20.01 -17.20
C MET A 61 9.03 18.87 -16.94
N LEU A 62 8.16 18.57 -17.90
CA LEU A 62 7.20 17.47 -17.78
C LEU A 62 7.88 16.10 -17.70
N ILE A 63 8.93 15.87 -18.50
CA ILE A 63 9.69 14.62 -18.47
C ILE A 63 10.38 14.44 -17.11
N SER A 64 11.00 15.49 -16.57
CA SER A 64 11.65 15.42 -15.26
C SER A 64 10.63 15.20 -14.13
N LEU A 65 9.48 15.87 -14.19
CA LEU A 65 8.38 15.68 -13.26
C LEU A 65 7.80 14.25 -13.34
N ALA A 66 7.68 13.69 -14.54
CA ALA A 66 7.23 12.31 -14.75
C ALA A 66 8.21 11.29 -14.15
N ALA A 67 9.52 11.53 -14.26
CA ALA A 67 10.53 10.70 -13.62
C ALA A 67 10.39 10.73 -12.08
N VAL A 68 10.22 11.92 -11.50
CA VAL A 68 10.01 12.08 -10.04
C VAL A 68 8.71 11.41 -9.59
N ALA A 69 7.63 11.57 -10.36
CA ALA A 69 6.35 10.91 -10.09
C ALA A 69 6.49 9.38 -10.13
N GLY A 70 7.21 8.84 -11.12
CA GLY A 70 7.47 7.40 -11.25
C GLY A 70 8.24 6.84 -10.06
N ILE A 71 9.33 7.51 -9.66
CA ILE A 71 10.13 7.12 -8.49
C ILE A 71 9.29 7.19 -7.21
N SER A 72 8.56 8.28 -7.00
CA SER A 72 7.69 8.44 -5.83
C SER A 72 6.61 7.37 -5.77
N ARG A 73 5.99 7.04 -6.91
CA ARG A 73 5.00 5.96 -7.03
C ARG A 73 5.59 4.61 -6.69
N TYR A 74 6.80 4.31 -7.18
CA TYR A 74 7.47 3.05 -6.87
C TYR A 74 7.68 2.89 -5.36
N TYR A 75 8.26 3.90 -4.70
CA TYR A 75 8.47 3.85 -3.25
C TYR A 75 7.17 3.78 -2.47
N TYR A 76 6.15 4.54 -2.87
CA TYR A 76 4.82 4.50 -2.26
C TYR A 76 4.25 3.07 -2.28
N ILE A 77 4.15 2.45 -3.46
CA ILE A 77 3.57 1.12 -3.63
C ILE A 77 4.42 0.05 -2.91
N TYR A 78 5.75 0.12 -3.06
CA TYR A 78 6.66 -0.83 -2.44
C TYR A 78 6.54 -0.81 -0.91
N LEU A 79 6.64 0.37 -0.30
CA LEU A 79 6.58 0.51 1.16
C LEU A 79 5.20 0.13 1.71
N MET A 80 4.12 0.46 0.98
CA MET A 80 2.77 0.05 1.35
C MET A 80 2.62 -1.48 1.36
N ASN A 81 3.10 -2.15 0.31
CA ASN A 81 3.07 -3.61 0.22
C ASN A 81 3.94 -4.28 1.29
N TYR A 82 5.10 -3.71 1.58
CA TYR A 82 6.01 -4.18 2.61
C TYR A 82 5.36 -4.12 3.99
N VAL A 83 4.78 -2.97 4.37
CA VAL A 83 4.08 -2.82 5.66
C VAL A 83 2.91 -3.79 5.77
N ALA A 84 2.09 -3.91 4.73
CA ALA A 84 0.93 -4.82 4.73
C ALA A 84 1.35 -6.29 4.89
N GLU A 85 2.46 -6.70 4.28
CA GLU A 85 3.04 -8.03 4.47
C GLU A 85 3.52 -8.21 5.91
N CYS A 86 4.33 -7.29 6.44
CA CYS A 86 4.87 -7.39 7.80
C CYS A 86 3.77 -7.45 8.88
N VAL A 87 2.70 -6.67 8.72
CA VAL A 87 1.53 -6.71 9.63
C VAL A 87 0.81 -8.06 9.53
N THR A 88 0.51 -8.49 8.31
CA THR A 88 -0.16 -9.76 8.04
C THR A 88 0.64 -10.96 8.56
N GLN A 89 1.96 -10.96 8.37
CA GLN A 89 2.84 -12.00 8.88
C GLN A 89 2.82 -12.07 10.41
N ASN A 90 2.80 -10.93 11.09
CA ASN A 90 2.67 -10.90 12.55
C ASN A 90 1.32 -11.50 13.02
N ILE A 91 0.23 -11.20 12.31
CA ILE A 91 -1.09 -11.76 12.61
C ILE A 91 -1.11 -13.28 12.37
N ARG A 92 -0.54 -13.75 11.24
CA ARG A 92 -0.36 -15.18 10.92
C ARG A 92 0.39 -15.91 12.05
N GLN A 93 1.51 -15.36 12.49
CA GLN A 93 2.31 -15.94 13.57
C GLN A 93 1.56 -16.00 14.91
N LYS A 94 0.83 -14.93 15.27
CA LYS A 94 0.02 -14.89 16.50
C LYS A 94 -1.08 -15.95 16.48
N LEU A 95 -1.79 -16.08 15.36
CA LEU A 95 -2.85 -17.08 15.20
C LEU A 95 -2.28 -18.50 15.22
N GLN A 96 -1.17 -18.74 14.52
CA GLN A 96 -0.54 -20.05 14.52
C GLN A 96 -0.06 -20.46 15.93
N ARG A 97 0.59 -19.56 16.67
CA ARG A 97 0.97 -19.81 18.07
C ARG A 97 -0.24 -20.14 18.93
N LYS A 98 -1.35 -19.42 18.74
CA LYS A 98 -2.58 -19.69 19.49
C LYS A 98 -3.16 -21.05 19.13
N PHE A 99 -3.20 -21.41 17.86
CA PHE A 99 -3.71 -22.70 17.40
C PHE A 99 -2.89 -23.88 17.91
N MET A 100 -1.56 -23.74 18.01
CA MET A 100 -0.71 -24.77 18.59
C MET A 100 -0.94 -24.99 20.09
N ASN A 101 -1.46 -23.99 20.79
CA ASN A 101 -1.70 -24.04 22.24
C ASN A 101 -3.17 -24.39 22.59
N LEU A 102 -4.01 -24.73 21.60
CA LEU A 102 -5.38 -25.15 21.86
C LEU A 102 -5.43 -26.59 22.39
N THR A 103 -6.52 -26.93 23.07
CA THR A 103 -6.68 -28.23 23.70
C THR A 103 -6.83 -29.35 22.67
N LEU A 104 -6.42 -30.57 23.02
CA LEU A 104 -6.65 -31.76 22.21
C LEU A 104 -8.13 -31.97 21.88
N THR A 105 -9.03 -31.64 22.81
CA THR A 105 -10.49 -31.67 22.58
C THR A 105 -10.91 -30.74 21.43
N PHE A 106 -10.33 -29.54 21.34
CA PHE A 106 -10.59 -28.63 20.22
C PHE A 106 -10.10 -29.25 18.90
N HIS A 107 -8.88 -29.79 18.89
CA HIS A 107 -8.30 -30.38 17.68
C HIS A 107 -9.05 -31.63 17.20
N ASN A 108 -9.57 -32.46 18.11
CA ASN A 108 -10.34 -33.66 17.77
C ASN A 108 -11.77 -33.34 17.31
N ASN A 109 -12.38 -32.27 17.82
CA ASN A 109 -13.76 -31.89 17.46
C ASN A 109 -13.85 -30.95 16.26
N PHE A 110 -12.73 -30.39 15.80
CA PHE A 110 -12.73 -29.47 14.68
C PHE A 110 -12.83 -30.22 13.34
N ALA A 111 -14.01 -30.18 12.72
CA ALA A 111 -14.36 -30.98 11.52
C ALA A 111 -13.39 -30.84 10.33
N SER A 112 -12.70 -29.71 10.19
CA SER A 112 -11.74 -29.47 9.10
C SER A 112 -10.28 -29.82 9.47
N GLY A 113 -10.04 -30.34 10.69
CA GLY A 113 -8.73 -30.68 11.21
C GLY A 113 -7.72 -29.52 11.25
N SER A 114 -6.45 -29.85 11.45
CA SER A 114 -5.34 -28.88 11.45
C SER A 114 -5.17 -28.17 10.10
N GLY A 115 -5.42 -28.86 8.98
CA GLY A 115 -5.37 -28.30 7.62
C GLY A 115 -6.39 -27.18 7.40
N GLY A 116 -7.60 -27.31 7.95
CA GLY A 116 -8.63 -26.27 7.87
C GLY A 116 -8.26 -24.99 8.63
N LEU A 117 -7.57 -25.12 9.77
CA LEU A 117 -7.07 -23.97 10.54
C LEU A 117 -5.98 -23.20 9.78
N ILE A 118 -5.05 -23.92 9.15
CA ILE A 118 -4.00 -23.33 8.30
C ILE A 118 -4.65 -22.64 7.08
N SER A 119 -5.62 -23.28 6.43
CA SER A 119 -6.35 -22.70 5.30
C SER A 119 -7.02 -21.38 5.68
N ARG A 120 -7.69 -21.31 6.85
CA ARG A 120 -8.27 -20.06 7.36
C ARG A 120 -7.21 -18.99 7.66
N ILE A 121 -6.09 -19.36 8.26
CA ILE A 121 -4.97 -18.42 8.46
C ILE A 121 -4.49 -17.84 7.13
N LEU A 122 -4.30 -18.67 6.11
CA LEU A 122 -3.77 -18.20 4.84
C LEU A 122 -4.78 -17.37 4.05
N ASN A 123 -6.04 -17.82 4.00
CA ASN A 123 -7.06 -17.24 3.14
C ASN A 123 -7.78 -16.05 3.80
N ASP A 124 -8.18 -16.18 5.07
CA ASP A 124 -8.91 -15.10 5.75
C ASP A 124 -8.00 -13.90 6.04
N ILE A 125 -6.72 -14.14 6.37
CA ILE A 125 -5.76 -13.06 6.59
C ILE A 125 -5.36 -12.41 5.27
N ARG A 126 -5.41 -13.13 4.14
CA ARG A 126 -5.21 -12.51 2.81
C ARG A 126 -6.23 -11.40 2.56
N VAL A 127 -7.49 -11.58 2.96
CA VAL A 127 -8.51 -10.51 2.85
C VAL A 127 -8.12 -9.27 3.66
N ILE A 128 -7.55 -9.45 4.85
CA ILE A 128 -7.03 -8.34 5.67
C ILE A 128 -5.83 -7.67 4.96
N GLN A 129 -4.94 -8.48 4.41
CA GLN A 129 -3.75 -8.03 3.69
C GLN A 129 -4.11 -7.17 2.48
N ASP A 130 -5.08 -7.61 1.68
CA ASP A 130 -5.54 -6.90 0.49
C ASP A 130 -6.25 -5.60 0.89
N GLY A 131 -7.05 -5.62 1.97
CA GLY A 131 -7.65 -4.41 2.53
C GLY A 131 -6.63 -3.39 3.04
N LEU A 132 -5.47 -3.85 3.55
CA LEU A 132 -4.38 -2.97 3.97
C LEU A 132 -3.58 -2.39 2.80
N ARG A 133 -3.54 -3.08 1.65
CA ARG A 133 -2.76 -2.64 0.48
C ARG A 133 -3.42 -1.53 -0.32
N MET A 134 -4.74 -1.32 -0.15
CA MET A 134 -5.63 -0.44 -0.91
C MET A 134 -4.93 0.32 -2.06
N VAL A 135 -4.72 -0.43 -3.14
CA VAL A 135 -4.40 0.05 -4.50
C VAL A 135 -5.72 0.42 -5.18
#